data_AF-A0A7V5FTZ4-F1
#
_entry.id   AF-A0A7V5FTZ4-F1
#
_cell.length_a   1.000
_cell.length_b   1.000
_cell.length_c   1.000
_cell.angle_alpha   90.00
_cell.angle_beta   90.00
_cell.angle_gamma   90.00
#
_symmetry.space_group_name_H-M   'P 1'
#
loop_
_entity.id
_entity.type
_entity.pdbx_description
1 polymer ?
#
loop_
_entity_poly.entity_id
_entity_poly.type
_entity_poly.pdbx_seq_one_letter_code
_entity_poly.pdbx_strand_id
1 'polypeptide(L)' 'MVNLTIDGKSVSVPKNTTILEAARQVDIHIPTLCWLEKVSTTGACRVCAVEIEGVDRPMTACNT' A
#
# COMPACT_ATOMS: atom_id res chain seq x y z
N MET A 1 8.98 -11.99 -7.84
CA MET A 1 8.31 -10.73 -8.22
C MET A 1 6.82 -11.00 -8.30
N VAL A 2 6.01 -10.03 -7.88
CA VAL A 2 4.55 -10.02 -7.96
C VAL A 2 4.18 -8.86 -8.86
N ASN A 3 3.35 -9.12 -9.87
CA ASN A 3 2.84 -8.10 -10.78
C ASN A 3 1.44 -7.73 -10.34
N LEU A 4 1.19 -6.43 -10.20
CA LEU A 4 -0.10 -5.88 -9.80
C LEU A 4 -0.31 -4.52 -10.47
N THR A 5 -1.53 -4.01 -10.39
CA THR A 5 -1.91 -2.71 -10.95
C THR A 5 -2.42 -1.81 -9.83
N ILE A 6 -1.91 -0.58 -9.73
CA ILE A 6 -2.36 0.44 -8.77
C ILE A 6 -2.82 1.66 -9.58
N ASP A 7 -4.08 2.07 -9.43
CA ASP A 7 -4.70 3.18 -10.16
C ASP A 7 -4.43 3.15 -11.68
N GLY A 8 -4.53 1.96 -12.28
CA GLY A 8 -4.29 1.75 -13.72
C GLY A 8 -2.82 1.68 -14.14
N LYS A 9 -1.87 1.88 -13.21
CA LYS A 9 -0.43 1.73 -13.46
C LYS A 9 0.05 0.34 -13.07
N SER A 10 0.69 -0.36 -13.99
CA SER A 10 1.30 -1.67 -13.69
C SER A 10 2.61 -1.51 -12.91
N VAL A 11 2.80 -2.34 -11.89
CA VAL A 11 4.01 -2.38 -11.06
C VAL A 11 4.43 -3.83 -10.79
N SER A 12 5.73 -4.05 -10.71
CA SER A 12 6.32 -5.34 -10.33
C SER A 12 7.18 -5.16 -9.10
N VAL A 13 6.79 -5.81 -8.00
CA VAL A 13 7.47 -5.68 -6.70
C VAL A 13 7.96 -7.02 -6.17
N PRO A 14 8.97 -7.05 -5.27
CA PRO A 14 9.29 -8.24 -4.52
C PRO A 14 8.09 -8.81 -3.75
N LYS A 15 8.14 -10.11 -3.44
CA LYS A 15 7.14 -10.70 -2.56
C LYS A 15 7.33 -10.09 -1.16
N ASN A 16 6.22 -9.83 -0.45
CA ASN A 16 6.17 -9.16 0.86
C ASN A 16 6.44 -7.64 0.83
N THR A 17 6.37 -6.99 -0.32
CA THR A 17 6.31 -5.53 -0.41
C THR A 17 4.89 -5.06 -0.08
N THR A 18 4.78 -4.02 0.75
CA THR A 18 3.46 -3.45 1.11
C THR A 18 2.85 -2.67 -0.05
N ILE A 19 1.53 -2.51 -0.06
CA ILE A 19 0.83 -1.68 -1.05
C ILE A 19 1.36 -0.24 -1.01
N LEU A 20 1.66 0.28 0.18
CA LEU A 20 2.22 1.62 0.35
C LEU A 20 3.57 1.79 -0.38
N GLU A 21 4.45 0.81 -0.28
CA GLU A 21 5.76 0.82 -0.96
C GLU A 21 5.60 0.62 -2.47
N ALA A 22 4.70 -0.27 -2.89
CA ALA A 22 4.40 -0.50 -4.30
C ALA A 22 3.84 0.77 -4.97
N ALA A 23 2.93 1.48 -4.30
CA ALA A 23 2.35 2.73 -4.79
C ALA A 23 3.40 3.82 -5.02
N ARG A 24 4.42 3.91 -4.15
CA ARG A 24 5.51 4.87 -4.31
C ARG A 24 6.38 4.61 -5.53
N GLN A 25 6.55 3.36 -5.96
CA GLN A 25 7.33 3.05 -7.17
C GLN A 25 6.67 3.55 -8.45
N VAL A 26 5.35 3.74 -8.43
CA VAL A 26 4.56 4.27 -9.55
C VAL A 26 4.11 5.72 -9.34
N ASP A 27 4.77 6.42 -8.41
CA ASP A 27 4.54 7.84 -8.09
C ASP A 27 3.10 8.13 -7.63
N ILE A 28 2.50 7.20 -6.87
CA ILE A 28 1.21 7.37 -6.21
C ILE A 28 1.46 7.63 -4.73
N HIS A 29 1.06 8.82 -4.27
CA HIS A 29 1.24 9.23 -2.90
C HIS A 29 0.03 8.85 -2.04
N ILE A 30 0.22 7.85 -1.17
CA ILE A 30 -0.77 7.49 -0.15
C ILE A 30 -0.38 8.19 1.17
N PRO A 31 -1.26 9.04 1.73
CA PRO A 31 -0.96 9.77 2.96
C PRO A 31 -0.82 8.82 4.15
N THR A 32 0.08 9.14 5.07
CA THR A 32 0.32 8.35 6.28
C THR A 32 0.57 9.26 7.47
N LEU A 33 0.10 8.85 8.66
CA LEU A 33 0.39 9.55 9.92
C LEU A 33 1.19 8.69 10.90
N CYS A 34 0.81 7.42 11.06
CA CYS A 34 1.45 6.50 12.02
C CYS A 34 2.50 5.58 11.39
N TRP A 35 2.73 5.70 10.08
CA TRP A 35 3.71 4.88 9.37
C TRP A 35 5.07 5.57 9.41
N LEU A 36 6.08 4.84 9.86
CA LEU A 36 7.47 5.28 9.83
C LEU A 36 8.30 4.21 9.10
N GLU A 37 9.04 4.66 8.09
CA GLU A 37 9.86 3.78 7.27
C GLU A 37 10.80 2.94 8.13
N LYS A 38 10.73 1.60 7.95
CA LYS A 38 11.54 0.59 8.68
C LYS A 38 11.29 0.47 10.19
N VAL A 39 10.29 1.16 10.75
CA VAL A 39 10.05 1.16 12.21
C VAL A 39 8.68 0.60 12.59
N SER A 40 7.59 1.04 11.94
CA SER A 40 6.25 0.65 12.38
C SER A 40 5.23 0.53 11.24
N THR A 41 4.52 -0.61 11.25
CA THR A 41 3.35 -0.88 10.41
C THR A 41 2.16 -1.19 11.30
N THR A 42 1.74 -0.23 12.12
CA THR A 42 0.65 -0.43 13.09
C THR A 42 -0.74 -0.36 12.46
N GLY A 43 -0.90 0.37 11.35
CA GLY A 43 -2.21 0.60 10.73
C GLY A 43 -3.19 1.36 11.64
N ALA A 44 -2.69 1.99 12.73
CA ALA A 44 -3.52 2.60 13.76
C ALA A 44 -4.25 3.87 13.26
N CYS A 45 -3.58 4.70 12.44
CA CYS A 45 -4.18 5.95 11.96
C CYS A 45 -5.24 5.76 10.87
N ARG A 46 -5.25 4.61 10.17
CA ARG A 46 -6.16 4.30 9.04
C ARG A 46 -6.19 5.32 7.88
N VAL A 47 -5.30 6.33 7.87
CA VAL A 47 -5.23 7.35 6.81
C VAL A 47 -4.82 6.77 5.45
N CYS A 48 -4.05 5.69 5.45
CA CYS A 48 -3.63 4.98 4.23
C CYS A 48 -4.65 3.95 3.74
N ALA A 49 -5.94 4.18 3.97
CA ALA A 49 -6.98 3.28 3.50
C ALA A 49 -7.05 3.29 1.97
N VAL A 50 -7.10 2.09 1.37
CA VAL A 50 -7.21 1.87 -0.07
C VAL A 50 -8.23 0.77 -0.34
N GLU A 51 -8.83 0.83 -1.52
CA GLU A 51 -9.73 -0.20 -2.01
C GLU A 51 -8.94 -1.25 -2.80
N ILE A 52 -9.28 -2.52 -2.59
CA ILE A 52 -8.66 -3.64 -3.29
C ILE A 52 -9.79 -4.40 -3.99
N GLU A 53 -9.63 -4.64 -5.29
CA GLU A 53 -10.60 -5.40 -6.07
C GLU A 53 -10.82 -6.80 -5.46
N GLY A 54 -12.09 -7.15 -5.23
CA GLY A 54 -12.47 -8.41 -4.57
C GLY A 54 -12.44 -8.40 -3.04
N VAL A 55 -12.14 -7.25 -2.40
CA VAL A 55 -12.24 -7.09 -0.94
C VAL A 55 -13.36 -6.12 -0.59
N ASP A 56 -14.34 -6.59 0.18
CA ASP A 56 -15.57 -5.83 0.53
C ASP A 56 -15.35 -4.68 1.54
N ARG A 57 -14.10 -4.38 1.90
CA ARG A 57 -13.76 -3.34 2.87
C ARG A 57 -12.45 -2.65 2.52
N PRO A 58 -12.31 -1.35 2.81
CA PRO A 58 -11.03 -0.67 2.67
C PRO A 58 -9.96 -1.31 3.56
N MET A 59 -8.79 -1.52 2.97
CA MET A 59 -7.62 -2.11 3.63
C MET A 59 -6.57 -1.02 3.84
N THR A 60 -5.71 -1.19 4.83
CA THR A 60 -4.62 -0.24 5.09
C THR A 60 -3.40 -0.60 4.24
N ALA A 61 -2.94 0.34 3.42
CA ALA A 61 -1.82 0.12 2.53
C ALA A 61 -0.48 -0.10 3.25
N CYS A 62 -0.35 0.39 4.49
CA CYS A 62 0.93 0.38 5.21
C CYS A 62 1.28 -0.95 5.90
N ASN A 63 0.35 -1.92 5.97
CA ASN A 63 0.55 -3.22 6.63
C ASN A 63 -0.08 -4.38 5.85
N THR A 64 -0.40 -4.15 4.57
CA THR A 64 -0.88 -5.13 3.60
C THR A 64 0.12 -5.16 2.47
#